data_AF-A0A0D7ALP1-F1
#
_entry.id   AF-A0A0D7ALP1-F1
#
_cell.length_a   1.000
_cell.length_b   1.000
_cell.length_c   1.000
_cell.angle_alpha   90.00
_cell.angle_beta   90.00
_cell.angle_gamma   90.00
#
_symmetry.space_group_name_H-M   'P 1'
#
loop_
_entity.id
_entity.type
_entity.pdbx_description
1 polymer ?
#
loop_
_entity_poly.entity_id
_entity_poly.type
_entity_poly.pdbx_seq_one_letter_code
_entity_poly.pdbx_strand_id
1 'polypeptide(L)' 'ILHIADSIQAIGPVWTYWAFVMEHYCGHLGHAINSHRYPYADLDNWVLNAARLSQVQILYG' A
#
# COMPACT_ATOMS: atom_id res chain seq x y z
N ILE A 1 -7.94 12.28 20.34
CA ILE A 1 -6.93 11.38 20.94
C ILE A 1 -7.50 10.19 21.73
N LEU A 2 -8.82 10.10 21.99
CA LEU A 2 -9.42 8.99 22.75
C LEU A 2 -9.55 7.67 21.94
N HIS A 3 -9.64 7.75 20.61
CA HIS A 3 -9.84 6.57 19.75
C HIS A 3 -8.61 5.67 19.59
N ILE A 4 -7.41 6.18 19.88
CA ILE A 4 -6.17 5.43 19.70
C ILE A 4 -6.13 4.24 20.67
N ALA A 5 -6.65 4.40 21.89
CA ALA A 5 -6.70 3.32 22.87
C ALA A 5 -7.67 2.19 22.46
N ASP A 6 -8.83 2.56 21.93
CA ASP A 6 -9.82 1.60 21.40
C ASP A 6 -9.25 0.83 20.20
N SER A 7 -8.61 1.53 19.26
CA SER A 7 -7.91 0.88 18.15
C SER A 7 -6.80 -0.04 18.64
N ILE A 8 -5.97 0.36 19.60
CA ILE A 8 -4.91 -0.51 20.13
C ILE A 8 -5.49 -1.78 20.78
N GLN A 9 -6.66 -1.68 21.42
CA GLN A 9 -7.31 -2.84 22.03
C GLN A 9 -7.93 -3.76 20.98
N ALA A 10 -8.46 -3.22 19.88
CA ALA A 10 -9.10 -3.98 18.81
C ALA A 10 -8.11 -4.64 17.84
N ILE A 11 -7.05 -3.92 17.44
CA ILE A 11 -6.11 -4.34 16.37
C ILE A 11 -4.66 -4.45 16.83
N GLY A 12 -4.39 -4.21 18.12
CA GLY A 12 -3.05 -4.24 18.69
C GLY A 12 -2.29 -2.92 18.53
N PRO A 13 -1.05 -2.86 19.06
CA PRO A 13 -0.21 -1.67 18.97
C PRO A 13 -0.09 -1.13 17.55
N VAL A 14 -0.08 0.20 17.41
CA VAL A 14 0.02 0.85 16.08
C VAL A 14 1.22 0.35 15.28
N TRP A 15 2.35 0.07 15.93
CA TRP A 15 3.57 -0.40 15.26
C TRP A 15 3.45 -1.83 14.75
N THR A 16 2.76 -2.73 15.46
CA THR A 16 2.55 -4.11 15.01
C THR A 16 1.58 -4.14 13.83
N TYR A 17 0.52 -3.34 13.90
CA TYR A 17 -0.43 -3.20 12.80
C TYR A 17 0.23 -2.59 11.57
N TRP A 18 0.98 -1.50 11.75
CA TRP A 18 1.67 -0.83 10.67
C TRP A 18 2.75 -1.71 10.03
N ALA A 19 3.57 -2.42 10.83
CA ALA A 19 4.59 -3.33 10.31
C ALA A 19 3.98 -4.40 9.38
N PHE A 20 2.86 -5.01 9.79
CA PHE A 20 2.18 -6.02 8.97
C PHE A 20 1.65 -5.46 7.64
N VAL A 21 0.94 -4.32 7.69
CA VAL A 21 0.40 -3.69 6.47
C VAL A 21 1.53 -3.24 5.54
N MET A 22 2.61 -2.69 6.11
CA MET A 22 3.77 -2.28 5.34
C MET A 22 4.52 -3.46 4.74
N GLU A 23 4.69 -4.58 5.44
CA GLU A 23 5.31 -5.78 4.85
C GLU A 23 4.47 -6.34 3.69
N HIS A 24 3.15 -6.42 3.86
CA HIS A 24 2.26 -6.87 2.78
C HIS A 24 2.31 -5.92 1.58
N TYR A 25 2.26 -4.60 1.84
CA TYR A 25 2.30 -3.58 0.82
C TYR A 25 3.67 -3.54 0.11
N CYS A 26 4.78 -3.56 0.87
CA CYS A 26 6.14 -3.57 0.31
C CYS A 26 6.43 -4.86 -0.45
N GLY A 27 5.86 -6.00 -0.05
CA GLY A 27 5.94 -7.24 -0.81
C GLY A 27 5.29 -7.11 -2.20
N HIS A 28 4.14 -6.44 -2.25
CA HIS A 28 3.48 -6.12 -3.52
C HIS A 28 4.28 -5.11 -4.34
N LEU A 29 4.80 -4.07 -3.69
CA LEU A 29 5.58 -3.00 -4.29
C LEU A 29 6.93 -3.49 -4.83
N GLY A 30 7.55 -4.48 -4.18
CA GLY A 30 8.78 -5.10 -4.63
C GLY A 30 8.65 -5.78 -6.00
N HIS A 31 7.47 -6.34 -6.32
CA HIS A 31 7.20 -6.90 -7.64
C HIS A 31 7.04 -5.82 -8.73
N ALA A 32 6.66 -4.60 -8.33
CA ALA A 32 6.49 -3.48 -9.24
C ALA A 32 7.83 -2.91 -9.73
N ILE A 33 8.91 -3.08 -8.97
CA ILE A 33 10.24 -2.55 -9.29
C ILE A 33 10.98 -3.56 -10.17
N ASN A 34 10.68 -3.55 -11.48
CA ASN A 34 11.35 -4.40 -12.47
C ASN A 34 12.64 -3.75 -13.00
N SER A 35 12.68 -2.42 -13.01
CA SER A 35 13.83 -1.66 -13.55
C SER A 35 14.87 -1.35 -12.48
N HIS A 36 16.03 -2.02 -12.53
CA HIS A 36 17.14 -1.77 -11.59
C HIS A 36 17.84 -0.40 -11.83
N ARG A 37 17.73 0.16 -13.05
CA ARG A 37 18.35 1.44 -13.43
C ARG A 37 17.52 2.67 -13.01
N TYR A 38 16.19 2.55 -13.00
CA TYR A 38 15.28 3.64 -12.64
C TYR A 38 14.13 3.11 -11.76
N PRO A 39 14.43 2.63 -10.55
CA PRO A 39 13.45 1.94 -9.70
C PRO A 39 12.26 2.83 -9.32
N TYR A 40 12.51 4.12 -9.08
CA TYR A 40 11.45 5.06 -8.71
C TYR A 40 10.51 5.39 -9.87
N ALA A 41 11.03 5.56 -11.09
CA ALA A 41 10.18 5.82 -12.26
C ALA A 41 9.27 4.62 -12.57
N ASP A 42 9.78 3.41 -12.40
CA ASP A 42 9.00 2.17 -12.56
C ASP A 42 7.87 2.09 -11.53
N LEU A 43 8.20 2.42 -10.27
CA LEU A 43 7.27 2.46 -9.16
C LEU A 43 6.17 3.53 -9.34
N ASP A 44 6.52 4.74 -9.77
CA ASP A 44 5.58 5.81 -10.09
C ASP A 44 4.58 5.36 -11.18
N ASN A 45 5.09 4.75 -12.25
CA ASN A 45 4.23 4.24 -13.33
C ASN A 45 3.32 3.11 -12.84
N TRP A 46 3.82 2.22 -11.99
CA TRP A 46 3.02 1.14 -11.42
C TRP A 46 1.89 1.67 -10.55
N VAL A 47 2.18 2.62 -9.63
CA VAL A 47 1.16 3.25 -8.78
C VAL A 47 0.11 3.98 -9.62
N LEU A 48 0.54 4.73 -10.65
CA LEU A 48 -0.34 5.42 -11.57
C LEU A 48 -1.27 4.45 -12.31
N ASN A 49 -0.72 3.33 -12.78
CA ASN A 49 -1.49 2.31 -13.50
C ASN A 49 -2.49 1.59 -12.59
N ALA A 50 -2.09 1.25 -11.36
CA ALA A 50 -2.97 0.67 -10.35
C ALA A 50 -4.15 1.60 -10.02
N ALA A 51 -3.88 2.90 -9.83
CA ALA A 51 -4.92 3.89 -9.58
C ALA A 51 -5.89 4.05 -10.76
N ARG A 52 -5.36 4.05 -11.99
CA ARG A 52 -6.19 4.10 -13.22
C ARG A 52 -7.08 2.87 -13.35
N LEU A 53 -6.53 1.67 -13.10
CA LEU A 53 -7.30 0.44 -13.14
C LEU A 53 -8.44 0.46 -12.12
N SER A 54 -8.16 0.91 -10.90
CA SER A 54 -9.17 1.09 -9.86
C SER A 54 -10.26 2.08 -10.29
N GLN A 55 -9.88 3.21 -10.88
CA GLN A 55 -10.84 4.19 -11.43
C GLN A 55 -11.72 3.59 -12.54
N VAL A 56 -11.14 2.82 -13.46
CA VAL A 56 -11.89 2.13 -14.52
C VAL A 56 -12.86 1.10 -13.93
N GLN A 57 -12.45 0.34 -12.92
CA GLN A 57 -13.32 -0.59 -12.20
C GLN A 57 -14.48 0.12 -11.49
N ILE A 58 -14.27 1.30 -10.92
CA ILE A 58 -15.34 2.07 -10.29
C ILE A 58 -16.32 2.62 -11.33
N LEU A 59 -15.82 3.04 -12.49
CA LEU A 59 -16.65 3.65 -13.54
C LEU A 59 -17.48 2.63 -14.34
N TYR A 60 -16.97 1.41 -14.49
CA TYR A 60 -17.57 0.38 -15.35
C TYR A 60 -17.89 -0.95 -14.66
N GLY A 61 -17.59 -1.09 -13.36
CA GLY A 61 -17.83 -2.28 -12.55
C GLY A 61 -19.08 -2.21 -11.69
#